data_AF-A0A1Q3SPA8-F1
#
_entry.id   AF-A0A1Q3SPA8-F1
#
_cell.length_a   1.000
_cell.length_b   1.000
_cell.length_c   1.000
_cell.angle_alpha   90.00
_cell.angle_beta   90.00
_cell.angle_gamma   90.00
#
_symmetry.space_group_name_H-M   'P 1'
#
loop_
_entity.id
_entity.type
_entity.pdbx_description
1 polymer ?
#
loop_
_entity_poly.entity_id
_entity_poly.type
_entity_poly.pdbx_seq_one_letter_code
_entity_poly.pdbx_strand_id
1 'polypeptide(L)'
;MKRGVESKLVSLPSKRRKTEEENTISAVKAENDTTVSSSTLPDLPPDMWQVVLSHLPAYQHFGLKRGSLVAKEWFKLLPQEITFDEIMASCIQDPSEEGKGALYLLAHKSCKDNLTFNQLMSLCGCHIELTKRMLNDEELLNVLIEGDFINLGQHHEELASHLLTGPALEVESELSGMGQYHLAIAKQFLERHKQDDFLADYELEIMASSHVEIALDILDTPILRESCTMDGIVEFSSFHLSAARRVLALPELCNRLDAIHLAVLGSRSLEIAQDILNKHGDKLDGIALAFLAENSIEIAKFLLDDKILRARLDGKSLAMLVDSHPTLIGQIFYDPALRAKLSLDDLAHFGHDADIALQILKLPDMDWQGKHLARLGQHKTSVAKHILEASLWRCKLSGDNLAVLGALQPVTAKIILNDPELCAMLNGKNLVKLGKNDVNIALMILANPACCALLENEHLRMLGEKHVKVAKEIITNRLFSEKISETLLVCFDEKHPGIGDLILATPHLHQIIPFDPDNAETNFQGRANVFARVQKLAQELYKELYEEDLYIENAPQPVLDDVNMRMRMR
;
A
#
# COMPACT_ATOMS: atom_id res chain seq x y z
N MET A 1 -44.24 0.53 -40.70
CA MET A 1 -44.80 1.86 -40.36
C MET A 1 -43.65 2.81 -40.12
N LYS A 2 -43.60 3.92 -40.87
CA LYS A 2 -42.56 4.96 -40.84
C LYS A 2 -42.71 5.86 -39.61
N ARG A 3 -41.58 6.30 -39.05
CA ARG A 3 -41.25 7.60 -38.37
C ARG A 3 -39.87 7.36 -37.70
N GLY A 4 -38.76 8.00 -38.03
CA GLY A 4 -38.52 9.32 -38.64
C GLY A 4 -38.27 10.35 -37.55
N VAL A 5 -37.05 10.41 -37.01
CA VAL A 5 -36.58 11.49 -36.13
C VAL A 5 -35.19 11.92 -36.60
N GLU A 6 -35.15 13.07 -37.26
CA GLU A 6 -33.97 13.86 -37.53
C GLU A 6 -33.78 14.87 -36.38
N SER A 7 -32.55 15.06 -35.88
CA SER A 7 -32.19 16.27 -35.15
C SER A 7 -30.77 16.73 -35.46
N LYS A 8 -30.71 17.62 -36.44
CA LYS A 8 -29.84 18.79 -36.66
C LYS A 8 -28.59 18.95 -35.78
N LEU A 9 -27.44 18.82 -36.43
CA LEU A 9 -26.15 19.45 -36.11
C LEU A 9 -26.25 20.98 -36.22
N VAL A 10 -25.75 21.68 -35.20
CA VAL A 10 -25.53 23.14 -35.22
C VAL A 10 -24.04 23.40 -35.37
N SER A 11 -23.67 24.04 -36.48
CA SER A 11 -22.33 24.52 -36.81
C SER A 11 -22.06 25.90 -36.18
N LEU A 12 -20.93 26.06 -35.48
CA LEU A 12 -20.40 27.35 -35.05
C LEU A 12 -19.35 27.88 -36.06
N PRO A 13 -19.36 29.17 -36.40
CA PRO A 13 -18.47 29.72 -37.42
C PRO A 13 -17.09 30.11 -36.89
N SER A 14 -16.08 29.79 -37.69
CA SER A 14 -14.69 30.18 -37.57
C SER A 14 -14.51 31.68 -37.89
N LYS A 15 -13.75 32.39 -37.05
CA LYS A 15 -13.20 33.71 -37.38
C LYS A 15 -11.67 33.63 -37.38
N ARG A 16 -11.13 33.45 -38.58
CA ARG A 16 -9.75 33.80 -38.94
C ARG A 16 -9.62 35.32 -38.93
N ARG A 17 -8.66 35.89 -38.20
CA ARG A 17 -8.11 37.22 -38.47
C ARG A 17 -6.65 37.03 -38.87
N LYS A 18 -6.38 37.31 -40.15
CA LYS A 18 -5.07 37.68 -40.67
C LYS A 18 -4.83 39.16 -40.33
N THR A 19 -3.62 39.49 -39.93
CA THR A 19 -2.99 40.77 -40.22
C THR A 19 -1.49 40.52 -40.33
N GLU A 20 -1.03 40.53 -41.57
CA GLU A 20 0.34 40.84 -41.97
C GLU A 20 0.62 42.30 -41.60
N GLU A 21 1.80 42.59 -41.08
CA GLU A 21 2.55 43.77 -41.53
C GLU A 21 4.03 43.59 -41.22
N GLU A 22 4.79 43.53 -42.32
CA GLU A 22 6.23 43.63 -42.40
C GLU A 22 6.69 44.99 -41.86
N ASN A 23 7.86 45.06 -41.21
CA ASN A 23 8.76 46.18 -41.43
C ASN A 23 10.20 45.89 -40.97
N THR A 24 11.05 45.70 -41.99
CA THR A 24 12.39 46.27 -42.17
C THR A 24 13.38 46.35 -41.02
N ILE A 25 14.41 45.53 -41.21
CA ILE A 25 15.82 45.68 -40.85
C ILE A 25 16.32 47.13 -40.96
N SER A 26 16.99 47.60 -39.91
CA SER A 26 18.07 48.60 -40.04
C SER A 26 19.18 48.27 -39.06
N ALA A 27 20.35 47.96 -39.63
CA ALA A 27 21.60 47.76 -38.94
C ALA A 27 22.14 49.10 -38.43
N VAL A 28 22.50 49.15 -37.14
CA VAL A 28 23.40 50.17 -36.60
C VAL A 28 24.50 49.45 -35.83
N LYS A 29 25.72 49.51 -36.38
CA LYS A 29 26.96 49.27 -35.66
C LYS A 29 27.14 50.38 -34.62
N ALA A 30 27.38 50.01 -33.38
CA ALA A 30 28.10 50.85 -32.42
C ALA A 30 28.93 49.94 -31.51
N GLU A 31 30.26 50.08 -31.63
CA GLU A 31 31.24 49.62 -30.66
C GLU A 31 31.14 50.47 -29.40
N ASN A 32 31.21 49.84 -28.22
CA ASN A 32 32.13 50.13 -27.12
C ASN A 32 31.52 49.83 -25.75
N ASP A 33 32.32 49.10 -24.98
CA ASP A 33 32.44 49.09 -23.51
C ASP A 33 31.23 49.59 -22.71
N THR A 34 30.57 48.64 -22.03
CA THR A 34 29.96 48.95 -20.74
C THR A 34 29.99 47.71 -19.86
N THR A 35 30.69 47.86 -18.74
CA THR A 35 30.65 47.02 -17.56
C THR A 35 29.22 46.59 -17.24
N VAL A 36 28.99 45.27 -17.20
CA VAL A 36 27.69 44.68 -16.82
C VAL A 36 27.45 44.98 -15.34
N SER A 37 26.65 46.02 -15.11
CA SER A 37 25.97 46.29 -13.86
C SER A 37 25.11 45.08 -13.47
N SER A 38 25.14 44.71 -12.18
CA SER A 38 24.29 43.68 -11.60
C SER A 38 22.83 44.01 -11.85
N SER A 39 22.19 43.28 -12.76
CA SER A 39 20.75 43.40 -13.00
C SER A 39 19.99 42.93 -11.75
N THR A 40 19.48 43.85 -10.96
CA THR A 40 18.48 43.56 -9.93
C THR A 40 17.19 43.12 -10.62
N LEU A 41 16.69 41.93 -10.24
CA LEU A 41 15.43 41.39 -10.73
C LEU A 41 14.26 42.34 -10.42
N PRO A 42 13.18 42.32 -11.22
CA PRO A 42 11.94 43.01 -10.89
C PRO A 42 11.34 42.47 -9.58
N ASP A 43 10.95 43.41 -8.71
CA ASP A 43 10.37 43.14 -7.40
C ASP A 43 8.89 42.72 -7.57
N LEU A 44 8.66 41.45 -7.91
CA LEU A 44 7.30 40.90 -8.08
C LEU A 44 6.70 40.48 -6.72
N PRO A 45 5.40 40.70 -6.49
CA PRO A 45 4.70 40.22 -5.29
C PRO A 45 4.76 38.68 -5.15
N PRO A 46 4.76 38.13 -3.92
CA PRO A 46 4.84 36.68 -3.66
C PRO A 46 3.80 35.83 -4.43
N ASP A 47 2.56 36.29 -4.51
CA ASP A 47 1.48 35.56 -5.18
C ASP A 47 1.70 35.47 -6.70
N MET A 48 2.33 36.50 -7.30
CA MET A 48 2.68 36.47 -8.71
C MET A 48 3.86 35.54 -8.97
N TRP A 49 4.83 35.47 -8.05
CA TRP A 49 5.87 34.45 -8.11
C TRP A 49 5.29 33.05 -8.05
N GLN A 50 4.30 32.79 -7.20
CA GLN A 50 3.65 31.49 -7.11
C GLN A 50 2.98 31.07 -8.43
N VAL A 51 2.31 32.02 -9.11
CA VAL A 51 1.73 31.77 -10.44
C VAL A 51 2.81 31.47 -11.48
N VAL A 52 3.89 32.28 -11.52
CA VAL A 52 5.01 32.04 -12.45
C VAL A 52 5.66 30.69 -12.20
N LEU A 53 5.92 30.36 -10.93
CA LEU A 53 6.53 29.09 -10.51
C LEU A 53 5.64 27.89 -10.83
N SER A 54 4.31 28.02 -10.70
CA SER A 54 3.37 26.94 -11.07
C SER A 54 3.35 26.59 -12.56
N HIS A 55 3.88 27.47 -13.40
CA HIS A 55 4.03 27.26 -14.85
C HIS A 55 5.44 26.80 -15.26
N LEU A 56 6.37 26.70 -14.31
CA LEU A 56 7.71 26.16 -14.58
C LEU A 56 7.72 24.65 -14.31
N PRO A 57 8.44 23.85 -15.11
CA PRO A 57 8.71 22.45 -14.78
C PRO A 57 9.42 22.34 -13.42
N ALA A 58 9.06 21.35 -12.61
CA ALA A 58 9.55 21.16 -11.23
C ALA A 58 11.09 21.17 -11.13
N TYR A 59 11.78 20.66 -12.15
CA TYR A 59 13.25 20.66 -12.22
C TYR A 59 13.88 22.05 -12.41
N GLN A 60 13.14 23.03 -12.97
CA GLN A 60 13.66 24.38 -13.22
C GLN A 60 13.71 25.24 -11.97
N HIS A 61 13.02 24.83 -10.89
CA HIS A 61 13.13 25.46 -9.58
C HIS A 61 14.55 25.40 -9.02
N PHE A 62 15.39 24.51 -9.55
CA PHE A 62 16.77 24.32 -9.10
C PHE A 62 17.79 25.22 -9.81
N GLY A 63 17.43 26.00 -10.86
CA GLY A 63 18.10 27.23 -11.31
C GLY A 63 19.34 27.18 -12.24
N LEU A 64 19.28 27.82 -13.43
CA LEU A 64 20.45 28.09 -14.31
C LEU A 64 21.60 28.84 -13.59
N LYS A 65 22.86 28.66 -14.02
CA LYS A 65 24.10 29.27 -13.47
C LYS A 65 24.13 30.80 -13.28
N ARG A 66 23.10 31.56 -13.70
CA ARG A 66 22.93 32.98 -13.36
C ARG A 66 22.03 33.23 -12.13
N GLY A 67 21.37 32.19 -11.63
CA GLY A 67 20.46 32.19 -10.49
C GLY A 67 21.06 31.62 -9.20
N SER A 68 22.38 31.42 -9.06
CA SER A 68 22.97 30.92 -7.80
C SER A 68 22.81 31.90 -6.62
N LEU A 69 22.62 33.19 -6.88
CA LEU A 69 22.20 34.19 -5.89
C LEU A 69 20.69 34.17 -5.63
N VAL A 70 19.92 33.72 -6.60
CA VAL A 70 18.46 33.70 -6.59
C VAL A 70 17.93 32.41 -5.91
N ALA A 71 18.65 31.31 -6.05
CA ALA A 71 18.31 29.97 -5.56
C ALA A 71 18.17 29.89 -4.02
N LYS A 72 18.94 30.68 -3.25
CA LYS A 72 18.85 30.63 -1.77
C LYS A 72 17.59 31.29 -1.21
N GLU A 73 17.10 32.36 -1.84
CA GLU A 73 15.84 33.01 -1.44
C GLU A 73 14.64 32.31 -2.10
N TRP A 74 14.80 31.75 -3.31
CA TRP A 74 13.78 30.91 -3.96
C TRP A 74 13.48 29.62 -3.20
N PHE A 75 14.50 28.93 -2.67
CA PHE A 75 14.29 27.71 -1.87
C PHE A 75 13.50 27.97 -0.57
N LYS A 76 13.58 29.19 -0.02
CA LYS A 76 12.82 29.60 1.18
C LYS A 76 11.36 29.96 0.88
N LEU A 77 11.05 30.29 -0.38
CA LEU A 77 9.72 30.72 -0.83
C LEU A 77 8.93 29.61 -1.53
N LEU A 78 9.55 28.46 -1.79
CA LEU A 78 8.84 27.27 -2.26
C LEU A 78 7.83 26.83 -1.20
N PRO A 79 6.51 26.86 -1.46
CA PRO A 79 5.51 26.64 -0.42
C PRO A 79 5.41 25.20 0.08
N GLN A 80 6.17 24.25 -0.49
CA GLN A 80 6.17 22.82 -0.17
C GLN A 80 7.48 22.18 -0.65
N GLU A 81 7.97 21.15 0.06
CA GLU A 81 9.05 20.30 -0.42
C GLU A 81 8.62 19.66 -1.73
N ILE A 82 9.25 20.03 -2.85
CA ILE A 82 9.00 19.36 -4.14
C ILE A 82 9.35 17.88 -3.94
N THR A 83 8.36 17.02 -4.12
CA THR A 83 8.51 15.59 -3.96
C THR A 83 9.27 14.99 -5.14
N PHE A 84 9.90 13.83 -4.93
CA PHE A 84 10.55 13.10 -6.01
C PHE A 84 9.58 12.75 -7.15
N ASP A 85 8.31 12.48 -6.83
CA ASP A 85 7.27 12.15 -7.81
C ASP A 85 6.95 13.33 -8.72
N GLU A 86 6.93 14.56 -8.19
CA GLU A 86 6.76 15.79 -8.98
C GLU A 86 7.95 16.04 -9.90
N ILE A 87 9.17 15.77 -9.42
CA ILE A 87 10.38 15.81 -10.25
C ILE A 87 10.29 14.78 -11.37
N MET A 88 9.90 13.54 -11.05
CA MET A 88 9.78 12.44 -12.00
C MET A 88 8.75 12.75 -13.08
N ALA A 89 7.55 13.19 -12.69
CA ALA A 89 6.49 13.59 -13.62
C ALA A 89 6.98 14.70 -14.56
N SER A 90 7.74 15.66 -14.04
CA SER A 90 8.32 16.74 -14.84
C SER A 90 9.40 16.26 -15.81
N CYS A 91 10.19 15.24 -15.46
CA CYS A 91 11.17 14.63 -16.36
C CYS A 91 10.50 13.80 -17.45
N ILE A 92 9.43 13.06 -17.13
CA ILE A 92 8.65 12.27 -18.11
C ILE A 92 7.97 13.19 -19.14
N GLN A 93 7.53 14.39 -18.75
CA GLN A 93 6.87 15.35 -19.64
C GLN A 93 7.82 16.04 -20.63
N ASP A 94 9.13 16.08 -20.36
CA ASP A 94 10.15 16.67 -21.24
C ASP A 94 11.29 15.68 -21.53
N PRO A 95 11.01 14.59 -22.29
CA PRO A 95 11.97 13.54 -22.58
C PRO A 95 12.97 13.90 -23.70
N SER A 96 12.96 15.13 -24.20
CA SER A 96 13.71 15.52 -25.41
C SER A 96 15.23 15.29 -25.27
N GLU A 97 15.98 15.17 -26.38
CA GLU A 97 17.47 15.12 -26.33
C GLU A 97 18.08 16.35 -25.62
N GLU A 98 17.34 17.46 -25.65
CA GLU A 98 17.67 18.69 -24.92
C GLU A 98 17.12 18.72 -23.49
N GLY A 99 16.55 17.61 -23.00
CA GLY A 99 15.86 17.39 -21.72
C GLY A 99 16.69 17.80 -20.52
N LYS A 100 16.84 19.11 -20.37
CA LYS A 100 17.77 19.74 -19.43
C LYS A 100 17.40 19.37 -18.01
N GLY A 101 16.16 18.99 -17.71
CA GLY A 101 15.70 18.72 -16.35
C GLY A 101 16.44 17.62 -15.61
N ALA A 102 16.44 16.39 -16.13
CA ALA A 102 17.13 15.28 -15.48
C ALA A 102 18.65 15.52 -15.45
N LEU A 103 19.23 15.95 -16.58
CA LEU A 103 20.65 16.30 -16.67
C LEU A 103 21.04 17.42 -15.70
N TYR A 104 20.16 18.40 -15.48
CA TYR A 104 20.36 19.52 -14.56
C TYR A 104 20.38 19.05 -13.11
N LEU A 105 19.40 18.24 -12.71
CA LEU A 105 19.31 17.68 -11.36
C LEU A 105 20.56 16.88 -11.01
N LEU A 106 21.04 16.07 -11.97
CA LEU A 106 22.25 15.26 -11.77
C LEU A 106 23.54 16.06 -11.85
N ALA A 107 23.56 17.20 -12.55
CA ALA A 107 24.70 18.11 -12.53
C ALA A 107 24.81 18.89 -11.21
N HIS A 108 23.73 19.02 -10.45
CA HIS A 108 23.74 19.70 -9.16
C HIS A 108 24.15 18.74 -8.04
N LYS A 109 25.37 18.92 -7.49
CA LYS A 109 25.95 18.04 -6.45
C LYS A 109 25.00 17.77 -5.29
N SER A 110 24.34 18.79 -4.74
CA SER A 110 23.42 18.63 -3.62
C SER A 110 22.13 17.88 -3.97
N CYS A 111 21.71 17.84 -5.24
CA CYS A 111 20.58 17.00 -5.64
C CYS A 111 21.05 15.56 -5.77
N LYS A 112 22.17 15.33 -6.47
CA LYS A 112 22.78 14.01 -6.63
C LYS A 112 23.09 13.31 -5.30
N ASP A 113 23.67 14.02 -4.34
CA ASP A 113 24.05 13.47 -3.02
C ASP A 113 22.84 13.13 -2.14
N ASN A 114 21.64 13.63 -2.47
CA ASN A 114 20.39 13.36 -1.73
C ASN A 114 19.46 12.36 -2.45
N LEU A 115 19.81 11.93 -3.66
CA LEU A 115 19.05 10.90 -4.38
C LEU A 115 19.55 9.52 -3.96
N THR A 116 18.62 8.64 -3.62
CA THR A 116 18.92 7.22 -3.49
C THR A 116 19.29 6.63 -4.86
N PHE A 117 19.97 5.48 -4.86
CA PHE A 117 20.30 4.77 -6.10
C PHE A 117 19.05 4.50 -6.96
N ASN A 118 17.96 3.99 -6.38
CA ASN A 118 16.72 3.71 -7.11
C ASN A 118 16.09 4.98 -7.73
N GLN A 119 16.17 6.11 -7.02
CA GLN A 119 15.71 7.40 -7.54
C GLN A 119 16.57 7.88 -8.71
N LEU A 120 17.89 7.71 -8.61
CA LEU A 120 18.81 8.00 -9.69
C LEU A 120 18.51 7.14 -10.93
N MET A 121 18.29 5.83 -10.74
CA MET A 121 17.96 4.89 -11.81
C MET A 121 16.64 5.24 -12.50
N SER A 122 15.62 5.61 -11.73
CA SER A 122 14.33 6.05 -12.27
C SER A 122 14.48 7.34 -13.11
N LEU A 123 15.32 8.28 -12.67
CA LEU A 123 15.62 9.51 -13.42
C LEU A 123 16.40 9.21 -14.70
N CYS A 124 17.38 8.30 -14.64
CA CYS A 124 18.10 7.83 -15.83
C CYS A 124 17.11 7.22 -16.83
N GLY A 125 16.22 6.33 -16.39
CA GLY A 125 15.22 5.70 -17.25
C GLY A 125 14.30 6.70 -17.96
N CYS A 126 14.14 7.91 -17.45
CA CYS A 126 13.37 8.98 -18.10
C CYS A 126 14.17 9.79 -19.14
N HIS A 127 15.49 9.65 -19.24
CA HIS A 127 16.34 10.43 -20.16
C HIS A 127 17.31 9.55 -20.94
N ILE A 128 17.03 9.36 -22.23
CA ILE A 128 17.76 8.41 -23.08
C ILE A 128 19.28 8.65 -23.13
N GLU A 129 19.74 9.90 -23.37
CA GLU A 129 21.18 10.19 -23.48
C GLU A 129 21.95 10.00 -22.18
N LEU A 130 21.30 10.27 -21.04
CA LEU A 130 21.89 10.04 -19.74
C LEU A 130 22.06 8.55 -19.49
N THR A 131 21.03 7.75 -19.80
CA THR A 131 21.16 6.30 -19.70
C THR A 131 22.21 5.77 -20.66
N LYS A 132 22.26 6.22 -21.92
CA LYS A 132 23.33 5.84 -22.86
C LYS A 132 24.72 6.14 -22.28
N ARG A 133 24.91 7.29 -21.62
CA ARG A 133 26.18 7.62 -20.94
C ARG A 133 26.47 6.68 -19.77
N MET A 134 25.46 6.37 -18.97
CA MET A 134 25.58 5.46 -17.83
C MET A 134 25.93 4.04 -18.29
N LEU A 135 25.31 3.56 -19.36
CA LEU A 135 25.59 2.23 -19.93
C LEU A 135 26.96 2.12 -20.60
N ASN A 136 27.56 3.25 -20.99
CA ASN A 136 28.94 3.31 -21.47
C ASN A 136 29.98 3.34 -20.33
N ASP A 137 29.56 3.44 -19.07
CA ASP A 137 30.42 3.39 -17.89
C ASP A 137 30.48 1.95 -17.36
N GLU A 138 31.62 1.27 -17.59
CA GLU A 138 31.81 -0.14 -17.18
C GLU A 138 31.67 -0.34 -15.68
N GLU A 139 32.07 0.62 -14.84
CA GLU A 139 31.97 0.48 -13.38
C GLU A 139 30.51 0.49 -12.93
N LEU A 140 29.70 1.40 -13.50
CA LEU A 140 28.27 1.47 -13.20
C LEU A 140 27.51 0.26 -13.75
N LEU A 141 27.83 -0.17 -14.97
CA LEU A 141 27.21 -1.34 -15.59
C LEU A 141 27.41 -2.60 -14.73
N ASN A 142 28.58 -2.75 -14.11
CA ASN A 142 28.89 -3.88 -13.21
C ASN A 142 28.17 -3.81 -11.85
N VAL A 143 27.56 -2.66 -11.50
CA VAL A 143 26.79 -2.49 -10.25
C VAL A 143 25.30 -2.72 -10.49
N LEU A 144 24.83 -2.63 -11.74
CA LEU A 144 23.42 -2.85 -12.07
C LEU A 144 23.03 -4.31 -11.77
N ILE A 145 21.89 -4.47 -11.12
CA ILE A 145 21.31 -5.78 -10.81
C ILE A 145 20.11 -6.08 -11.71
N GLU A 146 19.65 -7.32 -11.67
CA GLU A 146 18.42 -7.73 -12.32
C GLU A 146 17.25 -6.80 -11.89
N GLY A 147 16.56 -6.25 -12.89
CA GLY A 147 15.47 -5.28 -12.69
C GLY A 147 15.87 -3.82 -12.87
N ASP A 148 17.14 -3.46 -12.70
CA ASP A 148 17.61 -2.10 -13.03
C ASP A 148 17.44 -1.80 -14.52
N PHE A 149 17.72 -2.79 -15.36
CA PHE A 149 17.53 -2.68 -16.81
C PHE A 149 16.06 -2.47 -17.21
N ILE A 150 15.12 -3.08 -16.48
CA ILE A 150 13.69 -2.85 -16.68
C ILE A 150 13.34 -1.39 -16.36
N ASN A 151 13.81 -0.87 -15.22
CA ASN A 151 13.59 0.53 -14.83
C ASN A 151 14.19 1.53 -15.84
N LEU A 152 15.35 1.20 -16.42
CA LEU A 152 15.96 2.01 -17.47
C LEU A 152 15.15 1.96 -18.77
N GLY A 153 14.71 0.76 -19.17
CA GLY A 153 14.02 0.54 -20.43
C GLY A 153 12.54 0.95 -20.44
N GLN A 154 11.85 1.01 -19.29
CA GLN A 154 10.39 1.10 -19.24
C GLN A 154 9.78 2.35 -19.90
N HIS A 155 10.52 3.47 -20.00
CA HIS A 155 9.98 4.72 -20.55
C HIS A 155 10.34 4.98 -22.02
N HIS A 156 11.40 4.35 -22.55
CA HIS A 156 11.92 4.66 -23.89
C HIS A 156 12.14 3.38 -24.71
N GLU A 157 11.35 3.19 -25.76
CA GLU A 157 11.46 2.02 -26.65
C GLU A 157 12.83 1.91 -27.33
N GLU A 158 13.44 3.05 -27.74
CA GLU A 158 14.78 3.07 -28.34
C GLU A 158 15.83 2.56 -27.35
N LEU A 159 15.73 2.95 -26.08
CA LEU A 159 16.65 2.53 -25.04
C LEU A 159 16.47 1.05 -24.70
N ALA A 160 15.23 0.59 -24.55
CA ALA A 160 14.93 -0.83 -24.39
C ALA A 160 15.52 -1.62 -25.57
N SER A 161 15.30 -1.17 -26.81
CA SER A 161 15.85 -1.82 -28.01
C SER A 161 17.39 -1.82 -28.00
N HIS A 162 18.03 -0.72 -27.59
CA HIS A 162 19.48 -0.62 -27.50
C HIS A 162 20.05 -1.59 -26.46
N LEU A 163 19.42 -1.64 -25.28
CA LEU A 163 19.73 -2.56 -24.20
C LEU A 163 19.69 -4.02 -24.71
N LEU A 164 18.69 -4.39 -25.51
CA LEU A 164 18.57 -5.74 -26.07
C LEU A 164 19.59 -6.12 -27.14
N THR A 165 20.24 -5.15 -27.76
CA THR A 165 21.33 -5.41 -28.71
C THR A 165 22.69 -5.53 -28.03
N GLY A 166 22.78 -5.15 -26.75
CA GLY A 166 24.00 -5.23 -25.97
C GLY A 166 24.29 -6.66 -25.50
N PRO A 167 25.57 -7.03 -25.32
CA PRO A 167 25.97 -8.33 -24.75
C PRO A 167 25.58 -8.49 -23.27
N ALA A 168 25.06 -7.43 -22.63
CA ALA A 168 24.72 -7.41 -21.22
C ALA A 168 23.39 -8.11 -20.88
N LEU A 169 22.48 -8.26 -21.87
CA LEU A 169 21.13 -8.78 -21.66
C LEU A 169 20.99 -10.18 -22.26
N GLU A 170 21.55 -11.17 -21.56
CA GLU A 170 21.22 -12.59 -21.78
C GLU A 170 20.04 -13.06 -20.93
N VAL A 171 19.46 -12.19 -20.08
CA VAL A 171 18.42 -12.57 -19.11
C VAL A 171 17.02 -12.38 -19.72
N GLU A 172 16.28 -13.48 -19.90
CA GLU A 172 14.91 -13.49 -20.44
C GLU A 172 13.91 -12.68 -19.60
N SER A 173 14.11 -12.63 -18.28
CA SER A 173 13.23 -11.91 -17.35
C SER A 173 13.22 -10.39 -17.62
N GLU A 174 14.36 -9.81 -17.99
CA GLU A 174 14.50 -8.37 -18.26
C GLU A 174 13.86 -7.99 -19.60
N LEU A 175 14.02 -8.87 -20.59
CA LEU A 175 13.34 -8.80 -21.87
C LEU A 175 11.82 -8.78 -21.71
N SER A 176 11.28 -9.70 -20.93
CA SER A 176 9.86 -9.77 -20.60
C SER A 176 9.38 -8.52 -19.86
N GLY A 177 10.14 -8.08 -18.84
CA GLY A 177 9.83 -6.87 -18.08
C GLY A 177 9.78 -5.62 -18.96
N MET A 178 10.71 -5.46 -19.90
CA MET A 178 10.66 -4.34 -20.87
C MET A 178 9.55 -4.54 -21.92
N GLY A 179 9.29 -5.78 -22.33
CA GLY A 179 8.21 -6.14 -23.24
C GLY A 179 6.83 -5.83 -22.68
N GLN A 180 6.65 -5.77 -21.37
CA GLN A 180 5.40 -5.30 -20.76
C GLN A 180 5.07 -3.84 -21.13
N TYR A 181 6.09 -3.00 -21.34
CA TYR A 181 5.93 -1.57 -21.60
C TYR A 181 5.97 -1.24 -23.09
N HIS A 182 6.73 -2.00 -23.89
CA HIS A 182 7.00 -1.68 -25.29
C HIS A 182 6.62 -2.83 -26.23
N LEU A 183 5.64 -2.58 -27.10
CA LEU A 183 5.13 -3.57 -28.04
C LEU A 183 6.22 -4.10 -28.99
N ALA A 184 7.15 -3.25 -29.45
CA ALA A 184 8.23 -3.67 -30.34
C ALA A 184 9.14 -4.72 -29.67
N ILE A 185 9.42 -4.53 -28.38
CA ILE A 185 10.22 -5.44 -27.56
C ILE A 185 9.47 -6.75 -27.34
N ALA A 186 8.18 -6.67 -26.98
CA ALA A 186 7.35 -7.86 -26.81
C ALA A 186 7.26 -8.70 -28.09
N LYS A 187 7.13 -8.05 -29.26
CA LYS A 187 7.15 -8.73 -30.55
C LYS A 187 8.50 -9.39 -30.82
N GLN A 188 9.61 -8.71 -30.52
CA GLN A 188 10.93 -9.29 -30.69
C GLN A 188 11.11 -10.52 -29.79
N PHE A 189 10.65 -10.45 -28.54
CA PHE A 189 10.64 -11.59 -27.61
C PHE A 189 9.82 -12.75 -28.21
N LEU A 190 8.58 -12.48 -28.61
CA LEU A 190 7.70 -13.50 -29.18
C LEU A 190 8.31 -14.17 -30.42
N GLU A 191 8.93 -13.40 -31.32
CA GLU A 191 9.59 -13.95 -32.51
C GLU A 191 10.78 -14.85 -32.19
N ARG A 192 11.59 -14.52 -31.17
CA ARG A 192 12.69 -15.38 -30.72
C ARG A 192 12.15 -16.74 -30.26
N HIS A 193 11.08 -16.71 -29.48
CA HIS A 193 10.53 -17.91 -28.86
C HIS A 193 9.56 -18.70 -29.72
N LYS A 194 9.14 -18.20 -30.89
CA LYS A 194 8.37 -19.00 -31.87
C LYS A 194 9.12 -20.27 -32.32
N GLN A 195 10.44 -20.32 -32.13
CA GLN A 195 11.31 -21.42 -32.56
C GLN A 195 11.79 -22.31 -31.41
N ASP A 196 11.65 -21.86 -30.16
CA ASP A 196 12.13 -22.58 -28.98
C ASP A 196 10.98 -23.30 -28.26
N ASP A 197 11.21 -24.58 -27.92
CA ASP A 197 10.25 -25.41 -27.17
C ASP A 197 10.13 -25.02 -25.69
N PHE A 198 10.92 -24.03 -25.23
CA PHE A 198 10.92 -23.59 -23.84
C PHE A 198 10.55 -22.10 -23.77
N LEU A 199 9.32 -21.85 -23.36
CA LEU A 199 8.81 -20.54 -23.00
C LEU A 199 8.41 -20.61 -21.54
N ALA A 200 8.85 -19.63 -20.76
CA ALA A 200 8.31 -19.44 -19.43
C ALA A 200 6.92 -18.79 -19.58
N ASP A 201 5.88 -19.55 -19.23
CA ASP A 201 4.47 -19.19 -19.48
C ASP A 201 4.10 -17.82 -18.89
N TYR A 202 4.70 -17.48 -17.75
CA TYR A 202 4.41 -16.27 -16.99
C TYR A 202 4.82 -14.98 -17.73
N GLU A 203 5.94 -15.00 -18.43
CA GLU A 203 6.49 -13.85 -19.16
C GLU A 203 5.58 -13.48 -20.35
N LEU A 204 5.10 -14.49 -21.07
CA LEU A 204 4.13 -14.29 -22.15
C LEU A 204 2.81 -13.74 -21.63
N GLU A 205 2.32 -14.24 -20.49
CA GLU A 205 1.08 -13.78 -19.87
C GLU A 205 1.15 -12.29 -19.49
N ILE A 206 2.26 -11.82 -18.92
CA ILE A 206 2.47 -10.40 -18.58
C ILE A 206 2.41 -9.51 -19.83
N MET A 207 3.15 -9.88 -20.88
CA MET A 207 3.19 -9.10 -22.12
C MET A 207 1.84 -9.12 -22.85
N ALA A 208 1.19 -10.28 -22.90
CA ALA A 208 -0.14 -10.43 -23.50
C ALA A 208 -1.21 -9.64 -22.74
N SER A 209 -1.07 -9.48 -21.42
CA SER A 209 -1.98 -8.67 -20.61
C SER A 209 -1.83 -7.16 -20.87
N SER A 210 -0.66 -6.75 -21.35
CA SER A 210 -0.32 -5.36 -21.62
C SER A 210 -0.54 -4.96 -23.08
N HIS A 211 -0.45 -5.93 -23.99
CA HIS A 211 -0.47 -5.72 -25.43
C HIS A 211 -1.43 -6.68 -26.15
N VAL A 212 -2.48 -6.10 -26.73
CA VAL A 212 -3.52 -6.87 -27.43
C VAL A 212 -3.00 -7.61 -28.65
N GLU A 213 -2.02 -7.04 -29.36
CA GLU A 213 -1.38 -7.69 -30.50
C GLU A 213 -0.65 -8.98 -30.10
N ILE A 214 0.03 -8.96 -28.94
CA ILE A 214 0.73 -10.14 -28.41
C ILE A 214 -0.29 -11.19 -27.97
N ALA A 215 -1.34 -10.80 -27.26
CA ALA A 215 -2.44 -11.71 -26.89
C ALA A 215 -3.06 -12.39 -28.13
N LEU A 216 -3.33 -11.62 -29.19
CA LEU A 216 -3.89 -12.18 -30.43
C LEU A 216 -2.90 -13.10 -31.15
N ASP A 217 -1.62 -12.73 -31.24
CA ASP A 217 -0.59 -13.58 -31.86
C ASP A 217 -0.44 -14.92 -31.12
N ILE A 218 -0.49 -14.91 -29.78
CA ILE A 218 -0.49 -16.14 -28.96
C ILE A 218 -1.74 -16.98 -29.29
N LEU A 219 -2.93 -16.38 -29.28
CA LEU A 219 -4.19 -17.10 -29.53
C LEU A 219 -4.27 -17.69 -30.95
N ASP A 220 -3.69 -17.00 -31.92
CA ASP A 220 -3.69 -17.39 -33.34
C ASP A 220 -2.60 -18.40 -33.70
N THR A 221 -1.56 -18.53 -32.88
CA THR A 221 -0.43 -19.44 -33.10
C THR A 221 -0.55 -20.68 -32.20
N PRO A 222 -0.89 -21.87 -32.74
CA PRO A 222 -1.16 -23.06 -31.92
C PRO A 222 -0.04 -23.43 -30.94
N ILE A 223 1.23 -23.33 -31.34
CA ILE A 223 2.39 -23.67 -30.50
C ILE A 223 2.46 -22.75 -29.27
N LEU A 224 2.34 -21.43 -29.48
CA LEU A 224 2.33 -20.45 -28.38
C LEU A 224 1.11 -20.60 -27.48
N ARG A 225 -0.04 -20.95 -28.06
CA ARG A 225 -1.26 -21.22 -27.30
C ARG A 225 -1.16 -22.50 -26.46
N GLU A 226 -0.44 -23.50 -26.95
CA GLU A 226 -0.22 -24.78 -26.26
C GLU A 226 0.83 -24.65 -25.14
N SER A 227 1.73 -23.67 -25.19
CA SER A 227 2.61 -23.36 -24.06
C SER A 227 1.83 -22.70 -22.92
N CYS A 228 0.89 -21.78 -23.19
CA CYS A 228 0.15 -21.10 -22.12
C CYS A 228 -0.83 -22.01 -21.36
N THR A 229 -0.94 -21.76 -20.05
CA THR A 229 -1.99 -22.36 -19.21
C THR A 229 -3.37 -21.79 -19.55
N MET A 230 -4.45 -22.50 -19.19
CA MET A 230 -5.81 -21.96 -19.39
C MET A 230 -6.10 -20.74 -18.52
N ASP A 231 -5.57 -20.73 -17.28
CA ASP A 231 -5.67 -19.58 -16.38
C ASP A 231 -5.00 -18.35 -17.01
N GLY A 232 -3.78 -18.50 -17.52
CA GLY A 232 -3.04 -17.47 -18.24
C GLY A 232 -3.77 -16.92 -19.45
N ILE A 233 -4.26 -17.82 -20.33
CA ILE A 233 -5.05 -17.45 -21.51
C ILE A 233 -6.26 -16.59 -21.12
N VAL A 234 -6.98 -17.00 -20.08
CA VAL A 234 -8.17 -16.29 -19.61
C VAL A 234 -7.81 -14.96 -18.98
N GLU A 235 -6.78 -14.93 -18.13
CA GLU A 235 -6.32 -13.73 -17.45
C GLU A 235 -5.93 -12.65 -18.45
N PHE A 236 -4.97 -12.91 -19.35
CA PHE A 236 -4.55 -11.89 -20.32
C PHE A 236 -5.66 -11.51 -21.30
N SER A 237 -6.49 -12.48 -21.71
CA SER A 237 -7.59 -12.20 -22.65
C SER A 237 -8.67 -11.32 -22.02
N SER A 238 -8.84 -11.37 -20.69
CA SER A 238 -9.80 -10.53 -19.98
C SER A 238 -9.45 -9.04 -20.01
N PHE A 239 -8.18 -8.67 -20.25
CA PHE A 239 -7.75 -7.28 -20.40
C PHE A 239 -8.12 -6.68 -21.75
N HIS A 240 -8.43 -7.50 -22.76
CA HIS A 240 -8.61 -7.05 -24.14
C HIS A 240 -9.88 -7.61 -24.77
N LEU A 241 -10.82 -6.72 -25.14
CA LEU A 241 -12.10 -7.10 -25.74
C LEU A 241 -11.94 -8.01 -26.98
N SER A 242 -10.99 -7.72 -27.87
CA SER A 242 -10.73 -8.52 -29.06
C SER A 242 -10.16 -9.90 -28.75
N ALA A 243 -9.27 -10.02 -27.76
CA ALA A 243 -8.72 -11.30 -27.32
C ALA A 243 -9.81 -12.17 -26.67
N ALA A 244 -10.62 -11.60 -25.77
CA ALA A 244 -11.75 -12.31 -25.17
C ALA A 244 -12.76 -12.82 -26.22
N ARG A 245 -13.11 -11.99 -27.22
CA ARG A 245 -13.94 -12.43 -28.36
C ARG A 245 -13.27 -13.58 -29.13
N ARG A 246 -11.95 -13.52 -29.31
CA ARG A 246 -11.18 -14.55 -30.02
C ARG A 246 -11.22 -15.88 -29.28
N VAL A 247 -11.03 -15.88 -27.95
CA VAL A 247 -11.15 -17.07 -27.09
C VAL A 247 -12.54 -17.72 -27.24
N LEU A 248 -13.62 -16.94 -27.15
CA LEU A 248 -14.98 -17.45 -27.30
C LEU A 248 -15.30 -17.95 -28.71
N ALA A 249 -14.65 -17.39 -29.74
CA ALA A 249 -14.83 -17.78 -31.14
C ALA A 249 -14.07 -19.05 -31.52
N LEU A 250 -13.04 -19.44 -30.77
CA LEU A 250 -12.24 -20.66 -30.99
C LEU A 250 -12.85 -21.85 -30.23
N PRO A 251 -13.50 -22.82 -30.91
CA PRO A 251 -14.19 -23.92 -30.23
C PRO A 251 -13.28 -24.75 -29.33
N GLU A 252 -12.03 -24.96 -29.71
CA GLU A 252 -11.04 -25.73 -28.95
C GLU A 252 -10.70 -25.09 -27.60
N LEU A 253 -10.67 -23.75 -27.52
CA LEU A 253 -10.46 -23.03 -26.26
C LEU A 253 -11.76 -22.92 -25.49
N CYS A 254 -12.84 -22.47 -26.13
CA CYS A 254 -14.14 -22.27 -25.50
C CYS A 254 -14.69 -23.55 -24.84
N ASN A 255 -14.44 -24.71 -25.44
CA ASN A 255 -14.85 -26.00 -24.86
C ASN A 255 -14.03 -26.41 -23.64
N ARG A 256 -12.81 -25.88 -23.46
CA ARG A 256 -11.94 -26.13 -22.31
C ARG A 256 -12.24 -25.22 -21.12
N LEU A 257 -12.93 -24.09 -21.34
CA LEU A 257 -13.29 -23.16 -20.27
C LEU A 257 -14.35 -23.79 -19.34
N ASP A 258 -14.03 -23.84 -18.05
CA ASP A 258 -15.01 -24.12 -17.00
C ASP A 258 -15.80 -22.84 -16.62
N ALA A 259 -16.63 -22.96 -15.59
CA ALA A 259 -17.47 -21.87 -15.12
C ALA A 259 -16.66 -20.65 -14.61
N ILE A 260 -15.55 -20.88 -13.91
CA ILE A 260 -14.73 -19.81 -13.33
C ILE A 260 -13.93 -19.11 -14.44
N HIS A 261 -13.35 -19.89 -15.37
CA HIS A 261 -12.67 -19.34 -16.53
C HIS A 261 -13.59 -18.42 -17.36
N LEU A 262 -14.84 -18.83 -17.61
CA LEU A 262 -15.83 -17.98 -18.29
C LEU A 262 -16.14 -16.71 -17.48
N ALA A 263 -16.28 -16.83 -16.16
CA ALA A 263 -16.54 -15.69 -15.29
C ALA A 263 -15.42 -14.65 -15.33
N VAL A 264 -14.16 -15.08 -15.21
CA VAL A 264 -12.99 -14.18 -15.27
C VAL A 264 -12.90 -13.50 -16.63
N LEU A 265 -13.09 -14.25 -17.72
CA LEU A 265 -13.02 -13.72 -19.09
C LEU A 265 -14.03 -12.59 -19.34
N GLY A 266 -15.24 -12.71 -18.78
CA GLY A 266 -16.28 -11.68 -18.92
C GLY A 266 -16.27 -10.58 -17.86
N SER A 267 -15.56 -10.76 -16.74
CA SER A 267 -15.62 -9.87 -15.57
C SER A 267 -15.25 -8.41 -15.85
N ARG A 268 -14.51 -8.13 -16.93
CA ARG A 268 -14.00 -6.78 -17.28
C ARG A 268 -14.72 -6.11 -18.46
N SER A 269 -15.61 -6.84 -19.14
CA SER A 269 -16.31 -6.33 -20.32
C SER A 269 -17.77 -6.72 -20.30
N LEU A 270 -18.65 -5.72 -20.21
CA LEU A 270 -20.10 -5.88 -20.27
C LEU A 270 -20.54 -6.69 -21.51
N GLU A 271 -19.89 -6.45 -22.65
CA GLU A 271 -20.22 -7.14 -23.89
C GLU A 271 -19.87 -8.63 -23.83
N ILE A 272 -18.67 -8.97 -23.33
CA ILE A 272 -18.24 -10.36 -23.19
C ILE A 272 -19.11 -11.07 -22.16
N ALA A 273 -19.39 -10.43 -21.02
CA ALA A 273 -20.29 -11.00 -20.01
C ALA A 273 -21.68 -11.30 -20.58
N GLN A 274 -22.25 -10.40 -21.39
CA GLN A 274 -23.53 -10.65 -22.06
C GLN A 274 -23.45 -11.82 -23.05
N ASP A 275 -22.38 -11.92 -23.85
CA ASP A 275 -22.20 -13.03 -24.78
C ASP A 275 -22.10 -14.38 -24.05
N ILE A 276 -21.34 -14.41 -22.95
CA ILE A 276 -21.19 -15.59 -22.09
C ILE A 276 -22.53 -15.98 -21.46
N LEU A 277 -23.29 -15.03 -20.91
CA LEU A 277 -24.60 -15.32 -20.33
C LEU A 277 -25.58 -15.89 -21.36
N ASN A 278 -25.56 -15.38 -22.59
CA ASN A 278 -26.44 -15.82 -23.66
C ASN A 278 -26.08 -17.21 -24.21
N LYS A 279 -24.79 -17.50 -24.38
CA LYS A 279 -24.32 -18.74 -25.03
C LYS A 279 -23.93 -19.86 -24.07
N HIS A 280 -23.49 -19.49 -22.87
CA HIS A 280 -22.88 -20.41 -21.88
C HIS A 280 -23.43 -20.20 -20.47
N GLY A 281 -24.54 -19.46 -20.33
CA GLY A 281 -25.14 -19.18 -19.03
C GLY A 281 -25.47 -20.45 -18.25
N ASP A 282 -25.81 -21.55 -18.93
CA ASP A 282 -26.06 -22.88 -18.36
C ASP A 282 -24.84 -23.48 -17.65
N LYS A 283 -23.61 -23.12 -18.03
CA LYS A 283 -22.38 -23.57 -17.35
C LYS A 283 -22.08 -22.84 -16.03
N LEU A 284 -22.61 -21.63 -15.82
CA LEU A 284 -22.20 -20.75 -14.72
C LEU A 284 -22.95 -21.02 -13.40
N ASP A 285 -22.30 -21.59 -12.40
CA ASP A 285 -22.87 -21.69 -11.05
C ASP A 285 -23.00 -20.32 -10.35
N GLY A 286 -23.53 -20.30 -9.13
CA GLY A 286 -23.74 -19.05 -8.39
C GLY A 286 -22.45 -18.23 -8.21
N ILE A 287 -21.34 -18.89 -7.89
CA ILE A 287 -20.05 -18.22 -7.63
C ILE A 287 -19.50 -17.65 -8.94
N ALA A 288 -19.52 -18.42 -10.03
CA ALA A 288 -19.12 -17.94 -11.35
C ALA A 288 -19.99 -16.76 -11.83
N LEU A 289 -21.30 -16.81 -11.59
CA LEU A 289 -22.20 -15.68 -11.89
C LEU A 289 -21.83 -14.43 -11.06
N ALA A 290 -21.48 -14.58 -9.78
CA ALA A 290 -21.05 -13.45 -8.96
C ALA A 290 -19.72 -12.86 -9.42
N PHE A 291 -18.72 -13.67 -9.78
CA PHE A 291 -17.46 -13.22 -10.35
C PHE A 291 -17.66 -12.50 -11.69
N LEU A 292 -18.52 -13.02 -12.56
CA LEU A 292 -18.83 -12.37 -13.85
C LEU A 292 -19.40 -10.95 -13.65
N ALA A 293 -20.14 -10.74 -12.56
CA ALA A 293 -20.74 -9.47 -12.19
C ALA A 293 -19.82 -8.54 -11.39
N GLU A 294 -18.64 -8.98 -10.96
CA GLU A 294 -17.80 -8.27 -9.97
C GLU A 294 -17.53 -6.80 -10.34
N ASN A 295 -17.20 -6.51 -11.61
CA ASN A 295 -16.89 -5.15 -12.05
C ASN A 295 -18.02 -4.46 -12.85
N SER A 296 -19.23 -5.04 -12.93
CA SER A 296 -20.36 -4.43 -13.65
C SER A 296 -21.68 -4.58 -12.89
N ILE A 297 -22.16 -3.45 -12.37
CA ILE A 297 -23.47 -3.37 -11.71
C ILE A 297 -24.62 -3.69 -12.67
N GLU A 298 -24.46 -3.42 -13.97
CA GLU A 298 -25.44 -3.73 -15.01
C GLU A 298 -25.61 -5.25 -15.16
N ILE A 299 -24.51 -6.01 -15.18
CA ILE A 299 -24.57 -7.48 -15.17
C ILE A 299 -25.19 -7.96 -13.87
N ALA A 300 -24.75 -7.44 -12.72
CA ALA A 300 -25.31 -7.84 -11.43
C ALA A 300 -26.84 -7.63 -11.36
N LYS A 301 -27.35 -6.48 -11.83
CA LYS A 301 -28.80 -6.21 -11.95
C LYS A 301 -29.49 -7.19 -12.89
N PHE A 302 -28.90 -7.44 -14.06
CA PHE A 302 -29.43 -8.42 -15.02
C PHE A 302 -29.55 -9.82 -14.39
N LEU A 303 -28.56 -10.26 -13.61
CA LEU A 303 -28.60 -11.53 -12.90
C LEU A 303 -29.74 -11.60 -11.87
N LEU A 304 -30.00 -10.50 -11.16
CA LEU A 304 -31.08 -10.43 -10.18
C LEU A 304 -32.48 -10.32 -10.83
N ASP A 305 -32.56 -9.73 -12.02
CA ASP A 305 -33.83 -9.59 -12.77
C ASP A 305 -34.20 -10.87 -13.53
N ASP A 306 -33.22 -11.64 -14.01
CA ASP A 306 -33.46 -12.91 -14.69
C ASP A 306 -33.83 -14.04 -13.71
N LYS A 307 -35.02 -14.61 -13.87
CA LYS A 307 -35.54 -15.63 -12.94
C LYS A 307 -34.69 -16.91 -12.91
N ILE A 308 -34.12 -17.33 -14.03
CA ILE A 308 -33.36 -18.59 -14.14
C ILE A 308 -31.98 -18.39 -13.52
N LEU A 309 -31.28 -17.31 -13.86
CA LEU A 309 -29.96 -17.00 -13.32
C LEU A 309 -30.04 -16.69 -11.82
N ARG A 310 -31.02 -15.88 -11.40
CA ARG A 310 -31.29 -15.60 -9.99
C ARG A 310 -31.50 -16.87 -9.16
N ALA A 311 -32.11 -17.90 -9.74
CA ALA A 311 -32.34 -19.16 -9.03
C ALA A 311 -31.03 -19.87 -8.66
N ARG A 312 -29.95 -19.65 -9.42
CA ARG A 312 -28.64 -20.29 -9.24
C ARG A 312 -27.74 -19.59 -8.22
N LEU A 313 -27.99 -18.32 -7.93
CA LEU A 313 -27.26 -17.58 -6.88
C LEU A 313 -27.56 -18.21 -5.52
N ASP A 314 -26.54 -18.49 -4.71
CA ASP A 314 -26.70 -18.91 -3.31
C ASP A 314 -26.36 -17.76 -2.35
N GLY A 315 -26.39 -18.00 -1.04
CA GLY A 315 -26.09 -16.98 -0.03
C GLY A 315 -24.69 -16.37 -0.21
N LYS A 316 -23.68 -17.20 -0.51
CA LYS A 316 -22.30 -16.75 -0.73
C LYS A 316 -22.19 -15.89 -1.98
N SER A 317 -22.82 -16.31 -3.08
CA SER A 317 -22.83 -15.58 -4.35
C SER A 317 -23.53 -14.23 -4.22
N LEU A 318 -24.65 -14.19 -3.48
CA LEU A 318 -25.35 -12.94 -3.18
C LEU A 318 -24.50 -12.02 -2.30
N ALA A 319 -23.74 -12.57 -1.34
CA ALA A 319 -22.83 -11.77 -0.53
C ALA A 319 -21.71 -11.15 -1.35
N MET A 320 -21.09 -11.91 -2.25
CA MET A 320 -20.11 -11.38 -3.19
C MET A 320 -20.69 -10.24 -4.04
N LEU A 321 -21.92 -10.39 -4.56
CA LEU A 321 -22.57 -9.32 -5.32
C LEU A 321 -22.78 -8.04 -4.50
N VAL A 322 -23.15 -8.15 -3.22
CA VAL A 322 -23.33 -6.99 -2.34
C VAL A 322 -21.98 -6.35 -2.00
N ASP A 323 -20.93 -7.14 -1.78
CA ASP A 323 -19.59 -6.62 -1.50
C ASP A 323 -19.03 -5.84 -2.69
N SER A 324 -19.21 -6.37 -3.91
CA SER A 324 -18.82 -5.66 -5.15
C SER A 324 -19.74 -4.47 -5.45
N HIS A 325 -21.04 -4.59 -5.18
CA HIS A 325 -22.06 -3.58 -5.52
C HIS A 325 -23.01 -3.29 -4.35
N PRO A 326 -22.59 -2.50 -3.34
CA PRO A 326 -23.39 -2.25 -2.13
C PRO A 326 -24.79 -1.66 -2.39
N THR A 327 -24.98 -0.99 -3.54
CA THR A 327 -26.26 -0.41 -3.94
C THR A 327 -27.35 -1.46 -4.25
N LEU A 328 -26.99 -2.72 -4.50
CA LEU A 328 -27.93 -3.81 -4.77
C LEU A 328 -28.62 -4.36 -3.53
N ILE A 329 -28.16 -3.94 -2.35
CA ILE A 329 -28.62 -4.52 -1.09
C ILE A 329 -30.12 -4.35 -0.86
N GLY A 330 -30.70 -3.23 -1.27
CA GLY A 330 -32.14 -3.02 -1.22
C GLY A 330 -32.88 -4.03 -2.08
N GLN A 331 -32.42 -4.27 -3.30
CA GLN A 331 -33.02 -5.26 -4.21
C GLN A 331 -32.95 -6.66 -3.61
N ILE A 332 -31.82 -7.05 -3.03
CA ILE A 332 -31.61 -8.39 -2.47
C ILE A 332 -32.41 -8.60 -1.16
N PHE A 333 -32.44 -7.63 -0.26
CA PHE A 333 -33.09 -7.79 1.05
C PHE A 333 -34.60 -7.62 1.03
N TYR A 334 -35.13 -6.78 0.13
CA TYR A 334 -36.57 -6.62 -0.01
C TYR A 334 -37.22 -7.69 -0.89
N ASP A 335 -36.44 -8.49 -1.62
CA ASP A 335 -36.92 -9.70 -2.30
C ASP A 335 -36.89 -10.90 -1.31
N PRO A 336 -38.05 -11.45 -0.89
CA PRO A 336 -38.10 -12.56 0.06
C PRO A 336 -37.40 -13.83 -0.44
N ALA A 337 -37.39 -14.08 -1.75
CA ALA A 337 -36.78 -15.28 -2.33
C ALA A 337 -35.26 -15.19 -2.33
N LEU A 338 -34.69 -14.01 -2.56
CA LEU A 338 -33.26 -13.76 -2.45
C LEU A 338 -32.82 -13.75 -1.00
N ARG A 339 -33.56 -13.03 -0.15
CA ARG A 339 -33.28 -12.96 1.29
C ARG A 339 -33.26 -14.33 1.95
N ALA A 340 -34.17 -15.24 1.56
CA ALA A 340 -34.21 -16.60 2.11
C ALA A 340 -32.96 -17.44 1.80
N LYS A 341 -32.13 -17.02 0.84
CA LYS A 341 -30.85 -17.68 0.50
C LYS A 341 -29.68 -17.20 1.36
N LEU A 342 -29.81 -16.06 2.03
CA LEU A 342 -28.78 -15.50 2.90
C LEU A 342 -28.87 -16.11 4.30
N SER A 343 -27.75 -16.60 4.80
CA SER A 343 -27.62 -16.97 6.20
C SER A 343 -27.45 -15.74 7.08
N LEU A 344 -27.66 -15.90 8.39
CA LEU A 344 -27.38 -14.83 9.36
C LEU A 344 -25.87 -14.47 9.39
N ASP A 345 -24.99 -15.43 9.08
CA ASP A 345 -23.55 -15.19 8.98
C ASP A 345 -23.21 -14.34 7.72
N ASP A 346 -23.93 -14.54 6.61
CA ASP A 346 -23.82 -13.69 5.40
C ASP A 346 -24.31 -12.27 5.72
N LEU A 347 -25.48 -12.14 6.34
CA LEU A 347 -26.02 -10.82 6.70
C LEU A 347 -25.11 -10.07 7.68
N ALA A 348 -24.51 -10.78 8.64
CA ALA A 348 -23.58 -10.18 9.58
C ALA A 348 -22.27 -9.70 8.92
N HIS A 349 -21.90 -10.24 7.74
CA HIS A 349 -20.72 -9.80 7.01
C HIS A 349 -20.86 -8.36 6.49
N PHE A 350 -22.07 -7.94 6.13
CA PHE A 350 -22.33 -6.59 5.60
C PHE A 350 -22.25 -5.48 6.65
N GLY A 351 -21.80 -5.77 7.87
CA GLY A 351 -21.59 -4.81 8.96
C GLY A 351 -20.52 -3.73 8.70
N HIS A 352 -19.80 -3.81 7.58
CA HIS A 352 -18.77 -2.84 7.19
C HIS A 352 -19.33 -1.49 6.74
N ASP A 353 -20.62 -1.40 6.41
CA ASP A 353 -21.33 -0.15 6.12
C ASP A 353 -22.44 0.09 7.16
N ALA A 354 -22.49 1.30 7.72
CA ALA A 354 -23.39 1.59 8.84
C ALA A 354 -24.87 1.65 8.42
N ASP A 355 -25.16 2.22 7.25
CA ASP A 355 -26.53 2.39 6.76
C ASP A 355 -27.12 1.03 6.36
N ILE A 356 -26.28 0.20 5.74
CA ILE A 356 -26.59 -1.20 5.43
C ILE A 356 -26.87 -1.99 6.71
N ALA A 357 -25.97 -1.97 7.68
CA ALA A 357 -26.13 -2.72 8.91
C ALA A 357 -27.38 -2.32 9.69
N LEU A 358 -27.70 -1.02 9.74
CA LEU A 358 -28.94 -0.52 10.36
C LEU A 358 -30.19 -0.95 9.59
N GLN A 359 -30.14 -1.07 8.26
CA GLN A 359 -31.25 -1.63 7.48
C GLN A 359 -31.42 -3.13 7.75
N ILE A 360 -30.33 -3.88 7.85
CA ILE A 360 -30.34 -5.31 8.21
C ILE A 360 -31.00 -5.56 9.56
N LEU A 361 -30.66 -4.74 10.56
CA LEU A 361 -31.25 -4.82 11.90
C LEU A 361 -32.76 -4.52 11.92
N LYS A 362 -33.29 -3.82 10.90
CA LYS A 362 -34.73 -3.53 10.76
C LYS A 362 -35.50 -4.64 10.04
N LEU A 363 -34.82 -5.66 9.51
CA LEU A 363 -35.50 -6.77 8.83
C LEU A 363 -36.38 -7.54 9.85
N PRO A 364 -37.66 -7.80 9.52
CA PRO A 364 -38.54 -8.54 10.40
C PRO A 364 -38.11 -10.01 10.51
N ASP A 365 -38.49 -10.65 11.61
CA ASP A 365 -38.38 -12.10 11.85
C ASP A 365 -36.96 -12.68 11.82
N MET A 366 -35.93 -11.84 12.02
CA MET A 366 -34.55 -12.29 12.11
C MET A 366 -34.23 -12.74 13.54
N ASP A 367 -33.96 -14.04 13.72
CA ASP A 367 -33.48 -14.57 15.00
C ASP A 367 -31.97 -14.36 15.18
N TRP A 368 -31.59 -13.08 15.30
CA TRP A 368 -30.21 -12.68 15.55
C TRP A 368 -29.66 -13.36 16.79
N GLN A 369 -28.50 -14.00 16.66
CA GLN A 369 -27.75 -14.57 17.78
C GLN A 369 -26.65 -13.58 18.18
N GLY A 370 -26.17 -13.65 19.42
CA GLY A 370 -25.15 -12.72 19.92
C GLY A 370 -23.90 -12.64 19.05
N LYS A 371 -23.45 -13.76 18.46
CA LYS A 371 -22.31 -13.78 17.53
C LYS A 371 -22.54 -12.96 16.25
N HIS A 372 -23.76 -13.01 15.71
CA HIS A 372 -24.13 -12.30 14.47
C HIS A 372 -24.22 -10.80 14.74
N LEU A 373 -24.85 -10.41 15.86
CA LEU A 373 -24.94 -9.01 16.30
C LEU A 373 -23.55 -8.40 16.53
N ALA A 374 -22.67 -9.15 17.20
CA ALA A 374 -21.30 -8.72 17.43
C ALA A 374 -20.54 -8.45 16.12
N ARG A 375 -20.62 -9.38 15.16
CA ARG A 375 -19.97 -9.23 13.84
C ARG A 375 -20.57 -8.08 13.04
N LEU A 376 -21.88 -7.89 13.09
CA LEU A 376 -22.56 -6.79 12.38
C LEU A 376 -22.16 -5.41 12.93
N GLY A 377 -21.96 -5.28 14.25
CA GLY A 377 -21.63 -4.00 14.87
C GLY A 377 -20.14 -3.70 15.04
N GLN A 378 -19.23 -4.69 14.92
CA GLN A 378 -17.82 -4.53 15.31
C GLN A 378 -17.05 -3.44 14.52
N HIS A 379 -17.51 -3.08 13.32
CA HIS A 379 -16.83 -2.11 12.45
C HIS A 379 -17.37 -0.68 12.57
N LYS A 380 -18.57 -0.49 13.14
CA LYS A 380 -19.26 0.81 13.14
C LYS A 380 -19.84 1.12 14.52
N THR A 381 -19.31 2.17 15.15
CA THR A 381 -19.75 2.62 16.48
C THR A 381 -21.26 2.91 16.55
N SER A 382 -21.87 3.50 15.50
CA SER A 382 -23.32 3.78 15.47
C SER A 382 -24.17 2.51 15.51
N VAL A 383 -23.77 1.48 14.77
CA VAL A 383 -24.43 0.16 14.73
C VAL A 383 -24.27 -0.54 16.09
N ALA A 384 -23.04 -0.58 16.61
CA ALA A 384 -22.76 -1.17 17.91
C ALA A 384 -23.56 -0.50 19.04
N LYS A 385 -23.63 0.83 19.04
CA LYS A 385 -24.43 1.60 19.99
C LYS A 385 -25.91 1.22 19.90
N HIS A 386 -26.46 1.16 18.68
CA HIS A 386 -27.84 0.74 18.46
C HIS A 386 -28.11 -0.68 18.99
N ILE A 387 -27.15 -1.61 18.80
CA ILE A 387 -27.21 -2.98 19.32
C ILE A 387 -27.22 -3.01 20.85
N LEU A 388 -26.37 -2.22 21.50
CA LEU A 388 -26.23 -2.15 22.95
C LEU A 388 -27.42 -1.45 23.65
N GLU A 389 -28.06 -0.49 22.98
CA GLU A 389 -29.21 0.24 23.50
C GLU A 389 -30.52 -0.55 23.37
N ALA A 390 -30.64 -1.43 22.38
CA ALA A 390 -31.82 -2.26 22.20
C ALA A 390 -31.84 -3.45 23.18
N SER A 391 -32.73 -3.40 24.17
CA SER A 391 -32.86 -4.44 25.21
C SER A 391 -33.01 -5.86 24.66
N LEU A 392 -33.76 -6.02 23.56
CA LEU A 392 -33.98 -7.29 22.86
C LEU A 392 -32.68 -7.93 22.34
N TRP A 393 -31.72 -7.13 21.90
CA TRP A 393 -30.45 -7.62 21.35
C TRP A 393 -29.38 -7.70 22.42
N ARG A 394 -29.37 -6.74 23.36
CA ARG A 394 -28.49 -6.71 24.53
C ARG A 394 -28.56 -8.02 25.33
N CYS A 395 -29.76 -8.57 25.57
CA CYS A 395 -29.92 -9.81 26.33
C CYS A 395 -29.40 -11.07 25.60
N LYS A 396 -29.09 -10.98 24.30
CA LYS A 396 -28.54 -12.09 23.50
C LYS A 396 -27.01 -12.07 23.42
N LEU A 397 -26.35 -11.01 23.90
CA LEU A 397 -24.90 -10.89 23.84
C LEU A 397 -24.26 -11.67 25.01
N SER A 398 -23.17 -12.40 24.74
CA SER A 398 -22.27 -12.92 25.78
C SER A 398 -21.07 -11.98 26.00
N GLY A 399 -20.25 -12.24 27.03
CA GLY A 399 -18.98 -11.53 27.22
C GLY A 399 -18.05 -11.60 26.00
N ASP A 400 -17.99 -12.75 25.32
CA ASP A 400 -17.22 -12.91 24.08
C ASP A 400 -17.78 -12.04 22.94
N ASN A 401 -19.10 -11.90 22.85
CA ASN A 401 -19.76 -11.06 21.85
C ASN A 401 -19.50 -9.57 22.11
N LEU A 402 -19.59 -9.12 23.36
CA LEU A 402 -19.23 -7.77 23.76
C LEU A 402 -17.76 -7.46 23.46
N ALA A 403 -16.87 -8.40 23.73
CA ALA A 403 -15.46 -8.27 23.42
C ALA A 403 -15.20 -8.13 21.92
N VAL A 404 -15.89 -8.89 21.06
CA VAL A 404 -15.83 -8.74 19.59
C VAL A 404 -16.33 -7.35 19.17
N LEU A 405 -17.48 -6.95 19.70
CA LEU A 405 -18.15 -5.69 19.33
C LEU A 405 -17.29 -4.45 19.65
N GLY A 406 -16.55 -4.47 20.77
CA GLY A 406 -15.68 -3.37 21.19
C GLY A 406 -14.22 -3.43 20.70
N ALA A 407 -13.73 -4.57 20.23
CA ALA A 407 -12.28 -4.79 19.97
C ALA A 407 -11.66 -3.88 18.91
N LEU A 408 -12.45 -3.40 17.95
CA LEU A 408 -11.99 -2.55 16.83
C LEU A 408 -12.36 -1.08 17.00
N GLN A 409 -13.19 -0.73 18.00
CA GLN A 409 -13.79 0.59 18.12
C GLN A 409 -13.69 1.07 19.58
N PRO A 410 -12.71 1.94 19.91
CA PRO A 410 -12.49 2.40 21.28
C PRO A 410 -13.73 3.04 21.91
N VAL A 411 -14.53 3.77 21.11
CA VAL A 411 -15.78 4.37 21.59
C VAL A 411 -16.77 3.29 22.06
N THR A 412 -16.94 2.21 21.30
CA THR A 412 -17.78 1.07 21.68
C THR A 412 -17.24 0.36 22.91
N ALA A 413 -15.94 0.10 22.98
CA ALA A 413 -15.32 -0.50 24.17
C ALA A 413 -15.55 0.36 25.43
N LYS A 414 -15.44 1.69 25.30
CA LYS A 414 -15.74 2.64 26.38
C LYS A 414 -17.20 2.58 26.82
N ILE A 415 -18.15 2.43 25.90
CA ILE A 415 -19.57 2.23 26.23
C ILE A 415 -19.75 0.95 27.06
N ILE A 416 -19.15 -0.16 26.61
CA ILE A 416 -19.24 -1.45 27.30
C ILE A 416 -18.63 -1.38 28.71
N LEU A 417 -17.45 -0.77 28.86
CA LEU A 417 -16.74 -0.69 30.15
C LEU A 417 -17.40 0.29 31.14
N ASN A 418 -18.15 1.29 30.66
CA ASN A 418 -18.86 2.25 31.51
C ASN A 418 -20.24 1.75 31.96
N ASP A 419 -20.78 0.72 31.30
CA ASP A 419 -22.05 0.11 31.68
C ASP A 419 -21.77 -1.06 32.66
N PRO A 420 -22.17 -0.96 33.95
CA PRO A 420 -21.84 -1.96 34.95
C PRO A 420 -22.39 -3.36 34.63
N GLU A 421 -23.57 -3.44 34.00
CA GLU A 421 -24.17 -4.74 33.66
C GLU A 421 -23.40 -5.41 32.53
N LEU A 422 -23.06 -4.66 31.48
CA LEU A 422 -22.26 -5.19 30.36
C LEU A 422 -20.85 -5.56 30.81
N CYS A 423 -20.24 -4.72 31.65
CA CYS A 423 -18.91 -4.95 32.19
C CYS A 423 -18.88 -6.22 33.07
N ALA A 424 -19.93 -6.49 33.84
CA ALA A 424 -20.04 -7.69 34.67
C ALA A 424 -20.12 -9.00 33.85
N MET A 425 -20.45 -8.92 32.56
CA MET A 425 -20.49 -10.08 31.66
C MET A 425 -19.11 -10.44 31.10
N LEU A 426 -18.10 -9.59 31.27
CA LEU A 426 -16.75 -9.78 30.73
C LEU A 426 -15.91 -10.64 31.68
N ASN A 427 -15.05 -11.50 31.12
CA ASN A 427 -13.97 -12.16 31.84
C ASN A 427 -12.59 -11.56 31.47
N GLY A 428 -11.51 -12.05 32.08
CA GLY A 428 -10.15 -11.58 31.79
C GLY A 428 -9.76 -11.63 30.30
N LYS A 429 -10.11 -12.71 29.58
CA LYS A 429 -9.86 -12.83 28.13
C LYS A 429 -10.63 -11.78 27.33
N ASN A 430 -11.87 -11.48 27.72
CA ASN A 430 -12.69 -10.45 27.09
C ASN A 430 -12.09 -9.05 27.27
N LEU A 431 -11.63 -8.74 28.49
CA LEU A 431 -10.97 -7.47 28.79
C LEU A 431 -9.68 -7.29 27.97
N VAL A 432 -8.85 -8.33 27.89
CA VAL A 432 -7.67 -8.33 27.00
C VAL A 432 -8.06 -8.03 25.56
N LYS A 433 -9.11 -8.68 25.04
CA LYS A 433 -9.56 -8.49 23.66
C LYS A 433 -10.04 -7.06 23.39
N LEU A 434 -10.66 -6.39 24.37
CA LEU A 434 -11.04 -4.97 24.28
C LEU A 434 -9.84 -4.03 24.33
N GLY A 435 -8.90 -4.26 25.25
CA GLY A 435 -7.78 -3.34 25.52
C GLY A 435 -6.55 -3.52 24.61
N LYS A 436 -6.31 -4.70 24.05
CA LYS A 436 -5.02 -5.01 23.38
C LYS A 436 -4.64 -4.06 22.25
N ASN A 437 -5.61 -3.47 21.55
CA ASN A 437 -5.36 -2.64 20.38
C ASN A 437 -5.42 -1.13 20.68
N ASP A 438 -5.83 -0.71 21.87
CA ASP A 438 -5.97 0.71 22.23
C ASP A 438 -5.46 0.98 23.66
N VAL A 439 -4.43 1.83 23.75
CA VAL A 439 -3.77 2.19 25.01
C VAL A 439 -4.73 2.80 26.03
N ASN A 440 -5.70 3.61 25.60
CA ASN A 440 -6.63 4.29 26.50
C ASN A 440 -7.66 3.31 27.06
N ILE A 441 -8.13 2.37 26.23
CA ILE A 441 -9.03 1.31 26.69
C ILE A 441 -8.31 0.37 27.66
N ALA A 442 -7.06 -0.02 27.38
CA ALA A 442 -6.27 -0.81 28.31
C ALA A 442 -6.07 -0.08 29.65
N LEU A 443 -5.71 1.20 29.64
CA LEU A 443 -5.58 1.99 30.88
C LEU A 443 -6.92 2.15 31.61
N MET A 444 -8.02 2.31 30.88
CA MET A 444 -9.37 2.35 31.47
C MET A 444 -9.74 1.04 32.17
N ILE A 445 -9.33 -0.11 31.61
CA ILE A 445 -9.48 -1.43 32.24
C ILE A 445 -8.66 -1.49 33.53
N LEU A 446 -7.39 -1.06 33.51
CA LEU A 446 -6.49 -1.08 34.68
C LEU A 446 -6.90 -0.08 35.78
N ALA A 447 -7.64 0.97 35.42
CA ALA A 447 -8.18 1.94 36.37
C ALA A 447 -9.47 1.47 37.06
N ASN A 448 -10.14 0.42 36.56
CA ASN A 448 -11.40 -0.09 37.11
C ASN A 448 -11.14 -1.30 38.03
N PRO A 449 -11.33 -1.20 39.36
CA PRO A 449 -11.05 -2.29 40.30
C PRO A 449 -11.80 -3.59 40.01
N ALA A 450 -13.04 -3.51 39.50
CA ALA A 450 -13.83 -4.69 39.15
C ALA A 450 -13.21 -5.45 37.96
N CYS A 451 -12.72 -4.71 36.96
CA CYS A 451 -11.98 -5.30 35.84
C CYS A 451 -10.64 -5.90 36.31
N CYS A 452 -9.90 -5.17 37.14
CA CYS A 452 -8.61 -5.61 37.68
C CYS A 452 -8.72 -6.92 38.48
N ALA A 453 -9.83 -7.13 39.19
CA ALA A 453 -10.09 -8.38 39.91
C ALA A 453 -10.12 -9.60 38.97
N LEU A 454 -10.61 -9.43 37.73
CA LEU A 454 -10.75 -10.48 36.72
C LEU A 454 -9.49 -10.76 35.91
N LEU A 455 -8.48 -9.88 35.98
CA LEU A 455 -7.22 -10.07 35.26
C LEU A 455 -6.32 -11.04 36.02
N GLU A 456 -5.68 -11.96 35.28
CA GLU A 456 -4.69 -12.90 35.79
C GLU A 456 -3.33 -12.54 35.17
N ASN A 457 -2.26 -13.19 35.61
CA ASN A 457 -0.90 -12.94 35.12
C ASN A 457 -0.82 -12.92 33.58
N GLU A 458 -1.42 -13.92 32.92
CA GLU A 458 -1.44 -14.03 31.46
C GLU A 458 -2.22 -12.90 30.80
N HIS A 459 -3.33 -12.46 31.40
CA HIS A 459 -4.11 -11.34 30.89
C HIS A 459 -3.34 -10.01 30.98
N LEU A 460 -2.62 -9.80 32.08
CA LEU A 460 -1.75 -8.63 32.27
C LEU A 460 -0.62 -8.63 31.22
N ARG A 461 -0.02 -9.80 30.97
CA ARG A 461 0.99 -10.00 29.91
C ARG A 461 0.48 -9.51 28.57
N MET A 462 -0.66 -10.04 28.13
CA MET A 462 -1.24 -9.71 26.83
C MET A 462 -1.63 -8.23 26.69
N LEU A 463 -2.07 -7.56 27.78
CA LEU A 463 -2.40 -6.14 27.76
C LEU A 463 -1.15 -5.24 27.65
N GLY A 464 -0.09 -5.56 28.41
CA GLY A 464 1.13 -4.77 28.43
C GLY A 464 2.08 -5.03 27.26
N GLU A 465 2.00 -6.20 26.60
CA GLU A 465 2.95 -6.60 25.55
C GLU A 465 3.06 -5.58 24.40
N LYS A 466 1.95 -4.98 23.98
CA LYS A 466 1.94 -4.04 22.84
C LYS A 466 2.23 -2.59 23.21
N HIS A 467 2.02 -2.20 24.46
CA HIS A 467 1.97 -0.79 24.85
C HIS A 467 2.83 -0.52 26.09
N VAL A 468 3.98 0.13 25.91
CA VAL A 468 4.88 0.48 27.03
C VAL A 468 4.16 1.22 28.16
N LYS A 469 3.22 2.13 27.85
CA LYS A 469 2.45 2.86 28.87
C LYS A 469 1.59 1.91 29.74
N VAL A 470 1.00 0.88 29.13
CA VAL A 470 0.18 -0.12 29.84
C VAL A 470 1.07 -1.01 30.70
N ALA A 471 2.20 -1.46 30.16
CA ALA A 471 3.16 -2.25 30.92
C ALA A 471 3.71 -1.48 32.14
N LYS A 472 4.05 -0.19 31.96
CA LYS A 472 4.45 0.69 33.07
C LYS A 472 3.37 0.80 34.14
N GLU A 473 2.11 1.00 33.73
CA GLU A 473 0.97 1.07 34.65
C GLU A 473 0.77 -0.25 35.42
N ILE A 474 0.91 -1.40 34.76
CA ILE A 474 0.81 -2.71 35.41
C ILE A 474 1.91 -2.87 36.48
N ILE A 475 3.14 -2.48 36.16
CA ILE A 475 4.30 -2.58 37.06
C ILE A 475 4.16 -1.68 38.28
N THR A 476 3.67 -0.45 38.12
CA THR A 476 3.58 0.52 39.21
C THR A 476 2.34 0.32 40.08
N ASN A 477 1.28 -0.28 39.54
CA ASN A 477 0.01 -0.43 40.23
C ASN A 477 0.04 -1.60 41.22
N ARG A 478 0.00 -1.26 42.52
CA ARG A 478 0.05 -2.22 43.63
C ARG A 478 -1.07 -3.25 43.63
N LEU A 479 -2.20 -3.02 42.95
CA LEU A 479 -3.28 -4.00 42.84
C LEU A 479 -2.85 -5.28 42.11
N PHE A 480 -1.76 -5.23 41.35
CA PHE A 480 -1.23 -6.37 40.62
C PHE A 480 -0.03 -7.02 41.27
N SER A 481 0.46 -6.53 42.42
CA SER A 481 1.69 -7.04 43.05
C SER A 481 1.64 -8.55 43.30
N GLU A 482 0.49 -9.08 43.68
CA GLU A 482 0.29 -10.53 43.92
C GLU A 482 0.07 -11.34 42.64
N LYS A 483 -0.23 -10.66 41.52
CA LYS A 483 -0.53 -11.28 40.21
C LYS A 483 0.66 -11.21 39.25
N ILE A 484 1.63 -10.34 39.52
CA ILE A 484 2.86 -10.20 38.73
C ILE A 484 3.77 -11.40 39.02
N SER A 485 4.26 -12.02 37.96
CA SER A 485 5.24 -13.11 38.03
C SER A 485 6.57 -12.62 37.45
N GLU A 486 7.66 -13.30 37.78
CA GLU A 486 8.96 -13.05 37.15
C GLU A 486 8.88 -13.15 35.62
N THR A 487 8.17 -14.15 35.09
CA THR A 487 7.98 -14.35 33.65
C THR A 487 7.30 -13.16 32.97
N LEU A 488 6.33 -12.53 33.65
CA LEU A 488 5.66 -11.33 33.15
C LEU A 488 6.64 -10.14 33.05
N LEU A 489 7.45 -9.95 34.09
CA LEU A 489 8.43 -8.85 34.15
C LEU A 489 9.50 -8.98 33.06
N VAL A 490 10.04 -10.18 32.86
CA VAL A 490 10.98 -10.47 31.77
C VAL A 490 10.35 -10.18 30.41
N CYS A 491 9.11 -10.62 30.19
CA CYS A 491 8.40 -10.37 28.94
C CYS A 491 8.23 -8.86 28.66
N PHE A 492 7.91 -8.05 29.67
CA PHE A 492 7.79 -6.61 29.50
C PHE A 492 9.12 -5.92 29.20
N ASP A 493 10.21 -6.32 29.85
CA ASP A 493 11.53 -5.75 29.57
C ASP A 493 12.05 -6.12 28.17
N GLU A 494 11.85 -7.37 27.75
CA GLU A 494 12.20 -7.82 26.40
C GLU A 494 11.49 -7.00 25.30
N LYS A 495 10.19 -6.75 25.50
CA LYS A 495 9.31 -6.06 24.54
C LYS A 495 9.46 -4.55 24.58
N HIS A 496 9.77 -3.97 25.74
CA HIS A 496 9.84 -2.52 25.93
C HIS A 496 11.16 -2.12 26.63
N PRO A 497 12.21 -1.79 25.85
CA PRO A 497 13.46 -1.31 26.42
C PRO A 497 13.26 -0.16 27.41
N GLY A 498 13.91 -0.24 28.57
CA GLY A 498 13.79 0.74 29.66
C GLY A 498 12.70 0.43 30.69
N ILE A 499 11.98 -0.70 30.56
CA ILE A 499 11.11 -1.20 31.64
C ILE A 499 11.94 -1.78 32.80
N GLY A 500 13.12 -2.37 32.55
CA GLY A 500 14.00 -2.90 33.59
C GLY A 500 14.33 -1.88 34.69
N ASP A 501 14.64 -0.64 34.31
CA ASP A 501 14.90 0.45 35.28
C ASP A 501 13.68 0.74 36.16
N LEU A 502 12.48 0.71 35.58
CA LEU A 502 11.23 0.90 36.31
C LEU A 502 10.96 -0.25 37.28
N ILE A 503 11.24 -1.50 36.86
CA ILE A 503 11.10 -2.68 37.72
C ILE A 503 12.02 -2.55 38.94
N LEU A 504 13.29 -2.18 38.73
CA LEU A 504 14.26 -1.98 39.80
C LEU A 504 13.87 -0.82 40.73
N ALA A 505 13.27 0.24 40.19
CA ALA A 505 12.80 1.40 40.96
C ALA A 505 11.50 1.15 41.75
N THR A 506 10.83 0.00 41.58
CA THR A 506 9.51 -0.27 42.15
C THR A 506 9.59 -1.22 43.36
N PRO A 507 9.53 -0.72 44.62
CA PRO A 507 9.94 -1.51 45.79
C PRO A 507 9.12 -2.78 46.08
N HIS A 508 7.84 -2.80 45.72
CA HIS A 508 6.98 -3.95 45.99
C HIS A 508 7.29 -5.16 45.10
N LEU A 509 8.07 -4.98 44.03
CA LEU A 509 8.49 -6.06 43.13
C LEU A 509 9.78 -6.75 43.59
N HIS A 510 10.52 -6.15 44.53
CA HIS A 510 11.76 -6.73 45.08
C HIS A 510 11.52 -8.05 45.85
N GLN A 511 10.28 -8.34 46.22
CA GLN A 511 9.90 -9.62 46.85
C GLN A 511 9.66 -10.73 45.82
N ILE A 512 9.38 -10.37 44.57
CA ILE A 512 9.08 -11.30 43.47
C ILE A 512 10.36 -11.71 42.75
N ILE A 513 11.33 -10.78 42.67
CA ILE A 513 12.67 -11.04 42.13
C ILE A 513 13.55 -11.40 43.32
N PRO A 514 13.87 -12.68 43.58
CA PRO A 514 14.75 -13.05 44.69
C PRO A 514 16.09 -12.32 44.52
N PHE A 515 16.35 -11.40 45.44
CA PHE A 515 17.61 -10.69 45.53
C PHE A 515 18.44 -11.35 46.63
N ASP A 516 19.43 -12.15 46.24
CA ASP A 516 20.42 -12.74 47.16
C ASP A 516 21.63 -11.79 47.30
N PRO A 517 21.68 -10.89 48.30
CA PRO A 517 22.74 -9.89 48.41
C PRO A 517 24.16 -10.48 48.48
N ASP A 518 24.30 -11.77 48.82
CA ASP A 518 25.58 -12.44 49.00
C ASP A 518 26.03 -13.26 47.78
N ASN A 519 25.17 -13.42 46.77
CA ASN A 519 25.45 -14.23 45.59
C ASN A 519 25.19 -13.44 44.30
N ALA A 520 26.10 -12.50 44.03
CA ALA A 520 26.08 -11.67 42.83
C ALA A 520 25.97 -12.50 41.55
N GLU A 521 26.56 -13.71 41.50
CA GLU A 521 26.63 -14.57 40.33
C GLU A 521 25.31 -15.32 40.03
N THR A 522 24.54 -15.74 41.04
CA THR A 522 23.20 -16.33 40.84
C THR A 522 22.10 -15.28 40.65
N ASN A 523 22.22 -14.12 41.30
CA ASN A 523 21.43 -12.92 40.94
C ASN A 523 21.69 -12.47 39.50
N PHE A 524 22.88 -12.74 38.97
CA PHE A 524 23.29 -12.48 37.61
C PHE A 524 22.57 -13.37 36.60
N GLN A 525 22.23 -14.62 36.94
CA GLN A 525 21.58 -15.56 36.02
C GLN A 525 20.09 -15.22 35.77
N GLY A 526 19.36 -14.76 36.81
CA GLY A 526 17.98 -14.24 36.65
C GLY A 526 17.91 -12.85 36.03
N ARG A 527 18.97 -12.05 36.20
CA ARG A 527 19.15 -10.73 35.54
C ARG A 527 19.79 -10.81 34.16
N ALA A 528 20.23 -12.00 33.71
CA ALA A 528 21.12 -12.16 32.55
C ALA A 528 20.50 -11.69 31.23
N ASN A 529 19.19 -11.82 31.02
CA ASN A 529 18.58 -11.39 29.76
C ASN A 529 18.35 -9.87 29.67
N VAL A 530 18.11 -9.22 30.82
CA VAL A 530 17.96 -7.75 30.95
C VAL A 530 19.33 -7.07 30.87
N PHE A 531 20.34 -7.64 31.56
CA PHE A 531 21.70 -7.11 31.57
C PHE A 531 22.55 -7.52 30.36
N ALA A 532 22.27 -8.61 29.63
CA ALA A 532 23.01 -8.95 28.40
C ALA A 532 22.89 -7.85 27.32
N ARG A 533 21.79 -7.08 27.30
CA ARG A 533 21.66 -5.89 26.44
C ARG A 533 22.54 -4.73 26.91
N VAL A 534 22.64 -4.51 28.22
CA VAL A 534 23.56 -3.53 28.83
C VAL A 534 25.02 -3.99 28.68
N GLN A 535 25.30 -5.29 28.72
CA GLN A 535 26.62 -5.87 28.52
C GLN A 535 27.02 -5.87 27.04
N LYS A 536 26.08 -6.01 26.10
CA LYS A 536 26.32 -5.81 24.67
C LYS A 536 26.59 -4.34 24.34
N LEU A 537 25.80 -3.41 24.91
CA LEU A 537 26.06 -1.97 24.80
C LEU A 537 27.37 -1.57 25.47
N ALA A 538 27.70 -2.15 26.63
CA ALA A 538 28.98 -1.94 27.30
C ALA A 538 30.14 -2.58 26.53
N GLN A 539 29.96 -3.73 25.89
CA GLN A 539 30.96 -4.36 25.02
C GLN A 539 31.14 -3.60 23.70
N GLU A 540 30.08 -3.05 23.11
CA GLU A 540 30.13 -2.18 21.92
C GLU A 540 30.79 -0.83 22.27
N LEU A 541 30.48 -0.22 23.42
CA LEU A 541 31.21 0.93 23.97
C LEU A 541 32.66 0.59 24.32
N TYR A 542 32.93 -0.60 24.86
CA TYR A 542 34.30 -1.06 25.14
C TYR A 542 35.05 -1.30 23.84
N LYS A 543 34.39 -1.77 22.77
CA LYS A 543 34.97 -1.96 21.44
C LYS A 543 35.24 -0.62 20.74
N GLU A 544 34.33 0.36 20.85
CA GLU A 544 34.56 1.74 20.39
C GLU A 544 35.66 2.44 21.20
N LEU A 545 35.80 2.14 22.50
CA LEU A 545 36.85 2.70 23.36
C LEU A 545 38.22 2.00 23.23
N TYR A 546 38.26 0.72 22.80
CA TYR A 546 39.51 -0.06 22.71
C TYR A 546 39.95 -0.45 21.28
N GLU A 547 39.14 -0.22 20.24
CA GLU A 547 39.64 -0.31 18.84
C GLU A 547 40.39 0.97 18.40
N GLU A 548 40.34 2.06 19.17
CA GLU A 548 41.22 3.23 18.97
C GLU A 548 42.54 3.18 19.78
N ASP A 549 42.68 2.28 20.77
CA ASP A 549 43.84 2.23 21.68
C ASP A 549 44.78 1.04 21.45
N LEU A 550 45.00 0.70 20.18
CA LEU A 550 46.08 -0.20 19.77
C LEU A 550 47.31 0.57 19.28
N TYR A 551 47.64 1.73 19.88
CA TYR A 551 48.93 2.41 19.64
C TYR A 551 49.34 3.43 20.72
N ILE A 552 49.19 3.14 22.03
CA ILE A 552 49.71 4.04 23.06
C ILE A 552 50.46 3.30 24.17
N GLU A 553 51.64 2.77 23.87
CA GLU A 553 52.66 2.49 24.89
C GLU A 553 53.69 3.63 25.01
N ASN A 554 53.59 4.71 24.22
CA ASN A 554 54.58 5.79 24.20
C ASN A 554 54.02 7.23 24.06
N ALA A 555 52.75 7.50 24.39
CA ALA A 555 52.27 8.89 24.32
C ALA A 555 52.89 9.76 25.42
N PRO A 556 53.27 11.01 25.10
CA PRO A 556 53.81 11.94 26.08
C PRO A 556 52.73 12.34 27.11
N GLN A 557 53.18 12.53 28.36
CA GLN A 557 52.36 12.81 29.56
C GLN A 557 51.19 13.81 29.38
N PRO A 558 51.29 14.90 28.58
CA PRO A 558 50.18 15.85 28.41
C PRO A 558 48.93 15.24 27.75
N VAL A 559 49.10 14.19 26.94
CA VAL A 559 47.98 13.49 26.28
C VAL A 559 47.25 12.59 27.28
N LEU A 560 48.01 11.91 28.15
CA LEU A 560 47.48 11.13 29.27
C LEU A 560 46.74 12.02 30.29
N ASP A 561 47.20 13.24 30.49
CA ASP A 561 46.56 14.20 31.40
C ASP A 561 45.24 14.75 30.84
N ASP A 562 45.13 15.01 29.52
CA ASP A 562 43.86 15.44 28.87
C ASP A 562 42.81 14.31 28.85
N VAL A 563 43.24 13.06 28.61
CA VAL A 563 42.35 11.88 28.64
C VAL A 563 41.80 11.66 30.06
N ASN A 564 42.65 11.73 31.09
CA ASN A 564 42.23 11.61 32.48
C ASN A 564 41.32 12.77 32.95
N MET A 565 41.52 13.97 32.42
CA MET A 565 40.66 15.13 32.71
C MET A 565 39.27 14.95 32.10
N ARG A 566 39.16 14.40 30.88
CA ARG A 566 37.86 14.16 30.22
C ARG A 566 37.09 12.98 30.83
N MET A 567 37.78 11.96 31.33
CA MET A 567 37.15 10.85 32.08
C MET A 567 36.60 11.28 33.45
N ARG A 568 37.12 12.35 34.07
CA ARG A 568 36.60 12.88 35.34
C ARG A 568 35.43 13.86 35.19
N MET A 569 35.16 14.33 33.96
CA MET A 569 34.06 15.27 33.66
C MET A 569 32.80 14.59 33.11
N ARG A 570 32.85 13.29 32.85
CA ARG A 570 31.70 12.45 32.50
C ARG A 570 31.40 11.53 33.68
#